data_AF-A0A4V5TLW7-F1
#
_entry.id   AF-A0A4V5TLW7-F1
#
_cell.length_a   1.000
_cell.length_b   1.000
_cell.length_c   1.000
_cell.angle_alpha   90.00
_cell.angle_beta   90.00
_cell.angle_gamma   90.00
#
_symmetry.space_group_name_H-M   'P 1'
#
loop_
_entity.id
_entity.type
_entity.pdbx_description
1 polymer ?
#
loop_
_entity_poly.entity_id
_entity_poly.type
_entity_poly.pdbx_seq_one_letter_code
_entity_poly.pdbx_strand_id
1 'polypeptide(L)' 'MARNELGNVLQMTAFRSEQAQWTASMQYNELGKEIERILPGDVISKWQYDITGRPTHHRVSNQS' A
#
# COMPACT_ATOMS: atom_id res chain seq x y z
N MET A 1 -9.39 -11.34 2.09
CA MET A 1 -8.86 -10.15 1.39
C MET A 1 -9.93 -9.07 1.43
N ALA A 2 -9.64 -7.92 2.03
CA ALA A 2 -10.56 -6.77 2.01
C ALA A 2 -10.32 -5.96 0.73
N ARG A 3 -11.39 -5.50 0.08
CA ARG A 3 -11.33 -4.66 -1.12
C ARG A 3 -12.20 -3.42 -0.96
N ASN A 4 -11.84 -2.31 -1.59
CA ASN A 4 -12.71 -1.13 -1.70
C ASN A 4 -13.76 -1.30 -2.82
N GLU A 5 -14.61 -0.31 -3.01
CA GLU A 5 -15.68 -0.31 -4.04
C GLU A 5 -15.15 -0.43 -5.48
N LEU A 6 -13.92 0.06 -5.73
CA LEU A 6 -13.23 -0.09 -7.02
C LEU A 6 -12.52 -1.45 -7.16
N GLY A 7 -12.69 -2.36 -6.20
CA GLY A 7 -12.07 -3.69 -6.17
C GLY A 7 -10.59 -3.69 -5.80
N ASN A 8 -10.01 -2.56 -5.38
CA ASN A 8 -8.61 -2.47 -4.99
C ASN A 8 -8.40 -3.14 -3.62
N VAL A 9 -7.25 -3.78 -3.41
CA VAL A 9 -6.95 -4.54 -2.18
C VAL A 9 -6.61 -3.58 -1.05
N LEU A 10 -7.42 -3.53 0.01
CA LEU A 10 -7.15 -2.68 1.18
C LEU A 10 -6.10 -3.29 2.12
N GLN A 11 -6.03 -4.62 2.18
CA GLN A 11 -5.13 -5.33 3.06
C GLN A 11 -4.69 -6.67 2.46
N MET A 12 -3.40 -6.95 2.59
CA MET A 12 -2.80 -8.23 2.21
C MET A 12 -1.97 -8.78 3.36
N THR A 13 -2.15 -10.05 3.67
CA THR A 13 -1.33 -10.78 4.65
C THR A 13 -0.54 -11.85 3.93
N ALA A 14 0.78 -11.83 4.07
CA ALA A 14 1.64 -12.89 3.57
C ALA A 14 1.75 -13.98 4.62
N PHE A 15 1.69 -15.23 4.17
CA PHE A 15 1.83 -16.42 5.00
C PHE A 15 3.05 -17.21 4.56
N ARG A 16 3.73 -17.83 5.54
CA ARG A 16 4.70 -18.89 5.32
C ARG A 16 4.16 -20.11 6.03
N SER A 17 3.78 -21.13 5.26
CA SER A 17 2.92 -22.21 5.77
C SER A 17 1.65 -21.61 6.41
N GLU A 18 1.27 -22.05 7.61
CA GLU A 18 0.08 -21.52 8.32
C GLU A 18 0.37 -20.25 9.14
N GLN A 19 1.59 -19.72 9.11
CA GLN A 19 1.98 -18.58 9.94
C GLN A 19 1.97 -17.26 9.15
N ALA A 20 1.15 -16.31 9.60
CA ALA A 20 1.16 -14.93 9.11
C ALA A 20 2.54 -14.30 9.37
N GLN A 21 3.18 -13.82 8.30
CA GLN A 21 4.50 -13.21 8.34
C GLN A 21 4.42 -11.70 8.47
N TRP A 22 3.59 -11.06 7.65
CA TRP A 22 3.36 -9.63 7.68
C TRP A 22 2.01 -9.30 7.07
N THR A 23 1.45 -8.17 7.50
CA THR A 23 0.23 -7.59 6.95
C THR A 23 0.55 -6.20 6.43
N ALA A 24 0.22 -5.95 5.16
CA ALA A 24 0.30 -4.64 4.56
C ALA A 24 -1.09 -4.04 4.39
N SER A 25 -1.22 -2.75 4.67
CA SER A 25 -2.42 -1.95 4.40
C SER A 25 -2.13 -0.96 3.28
N MET A 26 -3.06 -0.81 2.34
CA MET A 26 -2.90 0.05 1.17
C MET A 26 -4.01 1.10 1.10
N GLN A 27 -3.65 2.28 0.62
CA GLN A 27 -4.58 3.36 0.28
C GLN A 27 -4.46 3.72 -1.19
N TYR A 28 -5.56 4.14 -1.79
CA TYR A 28 -5.66 4.46 -3.21
C TYR A 28 -6.29 5.85 -3.39
N ASN A 29 -5.89 6.56 -4.43
CA ASN A 29 -6.62 7.75 -4.88
C ASN A 29 -7.89 7.37 -5.66
N GLU A 30 -8.66 8.37 -6.07
CA GLU A 30 -9.91 8.22 -6.81
C GLU A 30 -9.76 7.50 -8.16
N LEU A 31 -8.55 7.48 -8.72
CA LEU A 31 -8.23 6.75 -9.96
C LEU A 31 -7.82 5.29 -9.71
N GLY A 32 -7.87 4.82 -8.45
CA GLY A 32 -7.46 3.49 -8.05
C GLY A 32 -5.95 3.26 -8.05
N LYS A 33 -5.14 4.33 -8.00
CA LYS A 33 -3.67 4.23 -7.91
C LYS A 33 -3.25 4.26 -6.45
N GLU A 34 -2.36 3.35 -6.06
CA GLU A 34 -1.86 3.26 -4.69
C GLU A 34 -1.09 4.53 -4.32
N ILE A 35 -1.45 5.18 -3.20
CA ILE A 35 -0.78 6.39 -2.70
C ILE A 35 0.01 6.14 -1.42
N GLU A 36 -0.36 5.13 -0.63
CA GLU A 36 0.33 4.77 0.60
C GLU A 36 0.23 3.27 0.85
N ARG A 37 1.32 2.69 1.35
CA ARG A 37 1.35 1.34 1.90
C ARG A 37 2.13 1.33 3.21
N ILE A 38 1.51 0.75 4.23
CA ILE A 38 2.09 0.57 5.56
C ILE A 38 2.42 -0.92 5.74
N LEU A 39 3.65 -1.22 6.16
CA LEU A 39 4.12 -2.57 6.47
C LEU A 39 4.63 -2.62 7.93
N PRO A 40 4.75 -3.82 8.53
CA PRO A 40 5.30 -3.98 9.87
C PRO A 40 6.73 -3.43 9.98
N GLY A 41 7.10 -3.00 11.19
CA GLY A 41 8.38 -2.32 11.44
C GLY A 41 8.38 -0.87 10.97
N ASP A 42 7.21 -0.22 10.97
CA ASP A 42 7.00 1.20 10.62
C ASP A 42 7.53 1.60 9.25
N VAL A 43 7.55 0.65 8.31
CA VAL A 43 7.92 0.90 6.92
C VAL A 43 6.70 1.46 6.19
N ILE A 44 6.87 2.67 5.65
CA ILE A 44 5.84 3.39 4.89
C ILE A 44 6.37 3.65 3.47
N SER A 45 5.61 3.21 2.47
CA SER A 45 5.82 3.52 1.05
C SER A 45 4.77 4.52 0.59
N LYS A 46 5.20 5.66 0.03
CA LYS A 46 4.32 6.71 -0.50
C LYS A 46 4.58 6.95 -1.98
N TRP A 47 3.50 7.03 -2.74
CA TRP A 47 3.51 7.41 -4.14
C TRP A 47 2.82 8.76 -4.32
N GLN A 48 3.41 9.60 -5.17
CA GLN A 48 2.80 10.83 -5.64
C GLN A 48 2.61 10.77 -7.14
N TYR A 49 1.51 11.32 -7.61
CA TYR A 49 1.16 11.40 -9.02
C TYR A 49 0.91 12.84 -9.40
N ASP A 50 1.27 13.21 -10.63
CA ASP A 50 0.81 14.48 -11.21
C ASP A 50 -0.67 14.42 -11.61
N ILE A 51 -1.20 15.55 -12.09
CA ILE A 51 -2.62 15.67 -12.51
C ILE A 51 -2.98 14.75 -13.69
N THR A 52 -2.00 14.32 -14.49
CA THR A 52 -2.20 13.36 -15.58
C THR A 52 -2.09 11.91 -15.11
N GLY A 53 -1.82 11.73 -13.81
CA GLY A 53 -1.70 10.45 -13.15
C GLY A 53 -0.33 9.76 -13.36
N ARG A 54 0.71 10.48 -13.78
CA ARG A 54 2.06 9.91 -13.90
C ARG A 54 2.74 9.92 -12.52
N PRO A 55 3.46 8.85 -12.14
CA PRO A 55 4.19 8.84 -10.88
C PRO A 55 5.31 9.89 -10.93
N THR A 56 5.37 10.75 -9.93
CA THR A 56 6.42 11.79 -9.80
C THR A 56 7.41 11.45 -8.71
N HIS A 57 6.96 10.81 -7.63
CA HIS A 57 7.82 10.43 -6.52
C HIS A 57 7.39 9.08 -5.95
N HIS A 58 8.40 8.31 -5.56
CA HIS A 58 8.25 7.14 -4.69
C HIS A 58 9.21 7.30 -3.53
N ARG A 59 8.68 7.26 -2.30
CA ARG A 59 9.48 7.32 -1.08
C ARG A 59 9.17 6.13 -0.21
N VAL A 60 10.23 5.46 0.24
CA VAL A 60 10.16 4.46 1.29
C VAL A 60 10.91 5.00 2.50
N SER A 61 10.28 4.94 3.67
CA SER A 61 10.89 5.35 4.93
C SER A 61 10.56 4.36 6.04
N ASN A 62 11.43 4.29 7.04
CA ASN A 62 11.18 3.66 8.32
C ASN A 62 11.22 4.75 9.41
N GLN A 63 10.32 4.70 10.40
CA GLN A 63 10.29 5.65 11.53
C GLN A 63 10.98 5.11 12.81
N SER A 64 11.96 4.23 12.65
CA SER A 64 12.81 3.69 13.72
C SER A 64 13.74 4.72 14.36
#